data_AF-A0A6A0AGD7-F1
#
_entry.id   AF-A0A6A0AGD7-F1
#
_cell.length_a   1.000
_cell.length_b   1.000
_cell.length_c   1.000
_cell.angle_alpha   90.00
_cell.angle_beta   90.00
_cell.angle_gamma   90.00
#
_symmetry.space_group_name_H-M   'P 1'
#
loop_
_entity.id
_entity.type
_entity.pdbx_description
1 polymer ?
#
loop_
_entity_poly.entity_id
_entity_poly.type
_entity_poly.pdbx_seq_one_letter_code
_entity_poly.pdbx_strand_id
1 'polypeptide(L)'
;VDPLLELLSAREQVRLYACLKGVPHHRLDIEAQMLLERVGLPAAMSCRASGTLSGGNKRKAALAMALVGSPAAVLLDEPSSGQARSSCRT
;
A
#
# COMPACT_ATOMS: atom_id res chain seq x y z
N VAL A 1 1.57 -12.00 -8.99
CA VAL A 1 2.79 -11.19 -9.18
C VAL A 1 2.69 -10.03 -8.22
N ASP A 2 3.64 -9.86 -7.29
CA ASP A 2 3.60 -8.75 -6.35
C ASP A 2 3.91 -7.43 -7.07
N PRO A 3 3.02 -6.41 -7.03
CA PRO A 3 3.24 -5.15 -7.74
C PRO A 3 4.21 -4.20 -7.01
N LEU A 4 4.86 -4.66 -5.93
CA LEU A 4 5.73 -3.84 -5.11
C LEU A 4 7.17 -3.84 -5.60
N LEU A 5 7.78 -2.66 -5.61
CA LEU A 5 9.21 -2.49 -5.86
C LEU A 5 9.96 -2.71 -4.54
N GLU A 6 10.65 -3.84 -4.41
CA GLU A 6 11.26 -4.28 -3.14
C GLU A 6 12.29 -3.29 -2.58
N LEU A 7 12.95 -2.53 -3.47
CA LEU A 7 13.97 -1.53 -3.14
C LEU A 7 13.39 -0.20 -2.65
N LEU A 8 12.13 0.09 -2.98
CA LEU A 8 11.47 1.34 -2.58
C LEU A 8 10.65 1.11 -1.30
N SER A 9 10.53 2.16 -0.51
CA SER A 9 9.59 2.15 0.60
C SER A 9 8.15 2.26 0.11
N ALA A 10 7.20 1.77 0.92
CA ALA A 10 5.78 1.89 0.58
C ALA A 10 5.35 3.35 0.35
N ARG A 11 5.91 4.29 1.12
CA ARG A 11 5.67 5.74 0.95
C ARG A 11 6.19 6.25 -0.38
N GLU A 12 7.40 5.87 -0.78
CA GLU A 12 7.99 6.30 -2.06
C GLU A 12 7.22 5.72 -3.25
N GLN A 13 6.77 4.47 -3.17
CA GLN A 13 5.96 3.88 -4.23
C GLN A 13 4.61 4.58 -4.39
N VAL A 14 3.92 4.88 -3.27
CA VAL A 14 2.65 5.61 -3.32
C VAL A 14 2.87 7.02 -3.89
N ARG A 15 3.94 7.72 -3.51
CA ARG A 15 4.33 9.01 -4.10
C ARG A 15 4.61 8.90 -5.60
N LEU A 16 5.32 7.87 -6.04
CA LEU A 16 5.63 7.63 -7.45
C LEU A 16 4.35 7.45 -8.27
N TYR A 17 3.42 6.62 -7.77
CA TYR A 17 2.11 6.42 -8.41
C TYR A 17 1.25 7.68 -8.38
N ALA A 18 1.29 8.46 -7.30
CA ALA A 18 0.56 9.72 -7.20
C ALA A 18 1.10 10.76 -8.20
N CYS A 19 2.42 10.82 -8.36
CA CYS A 19 3.06 11.66 -9.38
C CYS A 19 2.64 11.23 -10.79
N LEU A 20 2.62 9.93 -11.07
CA LEU A 20 2.19 9.39 -12.37
C LEU A 20 0.71 9.68 -12.67
N LYS A 21 -0.13 9.72 -11.63
CA LYS A 21 -1.56 10.08 -11.73
C LYS A 21 -1.82 11.59 -11.80
N GLY A 22 -0.78 12.43 -11.73
CA GLY A 22 -0.91 13.89 -11.85
C GLY A 22 -1.27 14.61 -10.55
N VAL A 23 -1.07 13.99 -9.39
CA VAL A 23 -1.20 14.67 -8.09
C VAL A 23 -0.09 15.72 -7.97
N PRO A 24 -0.42 16.98 -7.61
CA PRO A 24 0.58 18.04 -7.57
C PRO A 24 1.59 17.81 -6.44
N HIS A 25 2.85 18.20 -6.68
CA HIS A 25 3.98 17.87 -5.80
C HIS A 25 3.80 18.26 -4.33
N HIS A 26 3.13 19.38 -4.05
CA HIS A 26 2.86 19.83 -2.68
C HIS A 26 1.86 18.95 -1.92
N ARG A 27 1.06 18.15 -2.63
CA ARG A 27 0.08 17.22 -2.04
C ARG A 27 0.55 15.78 -1.99
N LEU A 28 1.61 15.41 -2.73
CA LEU A 28 2.08 14.03 -2.81
C LEU A 28 2.33 13.40 -1.43
N ASP A 29 2.94 14.16 -0.54
CA ASP A 29 3.30 13.68 0.80
C ASP A 29 2.09 13.47 1.69
N ILE A 30 1.15 14.40 1.62
CA ILE A 30 -0.08 14.39 2.41
C ILE A 30 -0.98 13.26 1.91
N GLU A 31 -1.18 13.14 0.60
CA GLU A 31 -1.96 12.06 -0.02
C GLU A 31 -1.35 10.69 0.27
N ALA A 32 -0.03 10.54 0.12
CA ALA A 32 0.63 9.28 0.41
C ALA A 32 0.47 8.87 1.87
N GLN A 33 0.64 9.82 2.81
CA GLN A 33 0.47 9.56 4.24
C GLN A 33 -0.99 9.18 4.57
N MET A 34 -1.97 9.95 4.05
CA MET A 34 -3.40 9.67 4.27
C MET A 34 -3.82 8.29 3.73
N LEU A 35 -3.36 7.91 2.53
CA LEU A 35 -3.69 6.62 1.94
C LEU A 35 -3.09 5.44 2.72
N LEU A 36 -1.85 5.59 3.19
CA LEU A 36 -1.18 4.59 4.01
C LEU A 36 -1.86 4.40 5.38
N GLU A 37 -2.31 5.49 5.99
CA GLU A 37 -3.09 5.44 7.23
C GLU A 37 -4.47 4.77 7.00
N ARG A 38 -5.14 5.09 5.90
CA ARG A 38 -6.44 4.49 5.55
C ARG A 38 -6.38 2.97 5.36
N VAL A 39 -5.27 2.43 4.85
CA VAL A 39 -5.08 0.97 4.73
C VAL A 39 -4.53 0.33 6.01
N GLY A 40 -4.31 1.11 7.07
CA GLY A 40 -3.78 0.64 8.35
C GLY A 40 -2.32 0.19 8.27
N LEU A 41 -1.50 0.90 7.49
CA LEU A 41 -0.04 0.75 7.47
C LEU A 41 0.61 1.91 8.26
N PRO A 42 1.21 1.65 9.43
CA PRO A 42 1.81 2.71 10.25
C PRO A 42 2.95 3.42 9.53
N ALA A 43 3.12 4.72 9.81
CA ALA A 43 4.21 5.53 9.25
C ALA A 43 5.61 4.93 9.46
N ALA A 44 5.82 4.29 10.62
CA ALA A 44 7.07 3.61 10.96
C ALA A 44 7.38 2.41 10.06
N MET A 45 6.36 1.76 9.50
CA MET A 45 6.52 0.65 8.55
C MET A 45 6.55 1.15 7.11
N SER A 46 5.86 2.25 6.78
CA SER A 46 5.84 2.80 5.42
C SER A 46 7.17 3.38 4.95
N CYS A 47 8.07 3.73 5.88
CA CYS A 47 9.42 4.22 5.59
C CYS A 47 10.44 3.09 5.39
N ARG A 48 10.06 1.83 5.63
CA ARG A 48 10.94 0.68 5.40
C ARG A 48 10.84 0.21 3.95
N ALA A 49 11.92 -0.37 3.44
CA ALA A 49 11.91 -1.00 2.12
C ALA A 49 10.80 -2.07 2.04
N SER A 50 10.03 -2.06 0.96
CA SER A 50 8.90 -2.97 0.74
C SER A 50 9.32 -4.44 0.83
N GLY A 51 10.57 -4.78 0.50
CA GLY A 51 11.12 -6.13 0.67
C GLY A 51 11.13 -6.64 2.12
N THR A 52 11.22 -5.74 3.10
CA THR A 52 11.26 -6.06 4.54
C THR A 52 9.88 -6.16 5.20
N LEU A 53 8.80 -5.87 4.46
CA LEU A 53 7.43 -5.93 4.95
C LEU A 53 6.91 -7.36 4.93
N SER A 54 6.08 -7.72 5.92
CA SER A 54 5.33 -8.98 5.90
C SER A 54 4.37 -9.01 4.71
N GLY A 55 4.00 -10.21 4.22
CA GLY A 55 3.07 -10.35 3.10
C GLY A 55 1.74 -9.60 3.29
N GLY A 56 1.25 -9.50 4.53
CA GLY A 56 0.06 -8.70 4.87
C GLY A 56 0.29 -7.19 4.70
N ASN A 57 1.44 -6.69 5.13
CA ASN A 57 1.81 -5.28 4.96
C ASN A 57 2.10 -4.93 3.50
N LYS A 58 2.68 -5.86 2.73
CA LYS A 58 2.84 -5.75 1.28
C LYS A 58 1.47 -5.57 0.59
N ARG A 59 0.48 -6.39 0.94
CA ARG A 59 -0.90 -6.26 0.43
C ARG A 59 -1.54 -4.91 0.80
N LYS A 60 -1.35 -4.42 2.02
CA LYS A 60 -1.81 -3.08 2.43
C LYS A 60 -1.16 -1.97 1.61
N ALA A 61 0.15 -2.04 1.38
CA ALA A 61 0.86 -1.07 0.54
C ALA A 61 0.36 -1.11 -0.91
N ALA A 62 0.11 -2.30 -1.47
CA ALA A 62 -0.48 -2.47 -2.81
C ALA A 62 -1.89 -1.87 -2.89
N LEU A 63 -2.72 -2.06 -1.85
CA LEU A 63 -4.04 -1.45 -1.75
C LEU A 63 -3.94 0.09 -1.69
N ALA A 64 -3.00 0.64 -0.93
CA ALA A 64 -2.79 2.09 -0.88
C ALA A 64 -2.42 2.67 -2.25
N MET A 65 -1.55 1.99 -3.01
CA MET A 65 -1.23 2.38 -4.39
C MET A 65 -2.46 2.34 -5.31
N ALA A 66 -3.31 1.32 -5.16
CA ALA A 66 -4.54 1.20 -5.95
C ALA A 66 -5.56 2.31 -5.66
N LEU A 67 -5.54 2.86 -4.44
CA LEU A 67 -6.42 3.95 -4.01
C LEU A 67 -5.91 5.34 -4.39
N VAL A 68 -4.69 5.45 -4.94
CA VAL A 68 -4.12 6.73 -5.38
C VAL A 68 -4.98 7.36 -6.47
N GLY A 69 -5.25 8.67 -6.32
CA GLY A 69 -6.02 9.44 -7.30
C GLY A 69 -7.53 9.22 -7.20
N SER A 70 -8.02 8.66 -6.09
CA SER A 70 -9.45 8.46 -5.80
C SER A 70 -10.22 7.85 -6.98
N PRO A 71 -9.85 6.64 -7.42
CA PRO A 71 -10.52 5.99 -8.54
C PRO A 71 -11.99 5.69 -8.21
N ALA A 72 -12.86 5.78 -9.20
CA ALA A 72 -14.29 5.51 -9.04
C ALA A 72 -14.59 4.03 -8.70
N ALA A 73 -13.70 3.12 -9.09
CA ALA A 73 -13.78 1.70 -8.77
C ALA A 73 -12.36 1.11 -8.69
N VAL A 74 -12.16 0.16 -7.77
CA VAL A 74 -10.92 -0.63 -7.64
C VAL A 74 -11.29 -2.11 -7.74
N LEU A 75 -10.68 -2.82 -8.70
CA LEU A 75 -10.80 -4.27 -8.78
C LEU A 75 -9.73 -4.91 -7.91
N LEU A 76 -10.16 -5.64 -6.88
CA LEU A 76 -9.27 -6.40 -6.01
C LEU A 76 -9.41 -7.87 -6.34
N ASP A 77 -8.37 -8.44 -6.92
CA ASP A 77 -8.30 -9.88 -7.13
C ASP A 77 -7.85 -10.54 -5.81
N GLU A 78 -8.69 -11.44 -5.26
CA GLU A 78 -8.39 -12.24 -4.06
C GLU A 78 -7.95 -11.46 -2.79
N PRO A 79 -8.74 -10.51 -2.25
CA PRO A 79 -8.34 -9.72 -1.08
C PRO A 79 -8.24 -10.53 0.23
N SER A 80 -8.84 -11.72 0.28
CA SER A 80 -8.98 -12.54 1.50
C SER A 80 -7.88 -13.60 1.69
N SER A 81 -7.08 -13.87 0.66
CA SER A 81 -6.09 -14.97 0.59
C SER A 81 -4.87 -14.83 1.52
N GLY A 82 -4.91 -13.90 2.48
CA GLY A 82 -3.81 -13.60 3.41
C GLY A 82 -4.21 -13.21 4.83
N GLN A 83 -5.50 -13.20 5.17
CA GLN A 83 -5.90 -13.17 6.57
C GLN A 83 -5.77 -14.60 7.11
N ALA A 84 -4.77 -14.81 7.97
CA ALA A 84 -4.55 -16.09 8.60
C ALA A 84 -5.87 -16.59 9.22
N ARG A 85 -6.32 -17.78 8.80
CA ARG A 85 -7.19 -18.61 9.64
C ARG A 85 -6.42 -18.83 10.95
N SER A 86 -6.89 -18.22 12.03
CA SER A 86 -6.44 -18.59 13.37
C SER A 86 -6.73 -20.08 13.56
N SER A 87 -5.66 -20.88 13.55
CA SER A 87 -5.48 -22.20 14.14
C SER A 87 -6.76 -23.03 14.34
N CYS A 88 -6.86 -24.13 13.60
CA CYS A 88 -7.72 -25.25 13.99
C CYS A 88 -7.30 -25.66 15.41
N ARG A 89 -8.15 -25.37 16.40
CA ARG A 89 -7.95 -25.78 17.78
C ARG A 89 -8.67 -27.13 17.91
N THR A 90 -7.88 -28.20 17.90
CA THR A 90 -8.21 -29.52 18.46
C THR A 90 -8.77 -29.39 19.86
#